data_AF-A0A8R1TJI7-F1
#
_entry.id   AF-A0A8R1TJI7-F1
#
_cell.length_a   1.000
_cell.length_b   1.000
_cell.length_c   1.000
_cell.angle_alpha   90.00
_cell.angle_beta   90.00
_cell.angle_gamma   90.00
#
_symmetry.space_group_name_H-M   'P 1'
#
loop_
_entity.id
_entity.type
_entity.pdbx_description
1 polymer ?
#
loop_
_entity_poly.entity_id
_entity_poly.type
_entity_poly.pdbx_seq_one_letter_code
_entity_poly.pdbx_strand_id
1 'polypeptide(L)'
;MKFVAWQYMLLSTILWISRTAVAVLFRKKHELIMPDMPCYICTAELKLKNSNRRVIIEHNEQTKLAEDEDKCEAAVVREVEDALKMMQPESWQNTAIDGSALKRDTEKFLNEDQNSLSIEEFRKKLAILSARWEKYRIQQDFNKWTALRYWLRLPALRHRLQSRRLRRLSHRVKHLQNMLQIVRRKLQDAYAVFHLEGKSPYSETKLRRRFASAVDHKLLHIRRRHSSPRRYS
;
A
#
# COMPACT_ATOMS: atom_id res chain seq x y z
N MET A 1 -15.37 29.98 -50.18
CA MET A 1 -14.91 29.95 -48.77
C MET A 1 -15.54 28.86 -47.90
N LYS A 2 -16.82 28.47 -48.10
CA LYS A 2 -17.49 27.46 -47.24
C LYS A 2 -16.85 26.05 -47.26
N PHE A 3 -16.23 25.64 -48.37
CA PHE A 3 -15.66 24.28 -48.52
C PHE A 3 -14.40 24.05 -47.67
N VAL A 4 -13.54 25.06 -47.56
CA VAL A 4 -12.28 24.98 -46.77
C VAL A 4 -12.57 24.87 -45.28
N ALA A 5 -13.54 25.64 -44.76
CA ALA A 5 -13.96 25.56 -43.36
C ALA A 5 -14.47 24.17 -42.98
N TRP A 6 -15.18 23.49 -43.90
CA TRP A 6 -15.69 22.15 -43.66
C TRP A 6 -14.58 21.09 -43.57
N GLN A 7 -13.56 21.19 -44.44
CA GLN A 7 -12.39 20.31 -44.38
C GLN A 7 -11.58 20.49 -43.09
N TYR A 8 -11.41 21.72 -42.61
CA TYR A 8 -10.73 21.98 -41.34
C TYR A 8 -11.49 21.42 -40.13
N MET A 9 -12.83 21.53 -40.12
CA MET A 9 -13.66 20.95 -39.05
C MET A 9 -13.62 19.41 -39.05
N LEU A 10 -13.55 18.79 -40.23
CA LEU A 10 -13.37 17.35 -40.37
C LEU A 10 -11.99 16.88 -39.87
N LEU A 11 -10.92 17.61 -40.22
CA LEU A 11 -9.57 17.29 -39.75
C LEU A 11 -9.42 17.46 -38.23
N SER A 12 -10.01 18.53 -37.66
CA SER A 12 -9.94 18.77 -36.21
C SER A 12 -10.71 17.71 -35.41
N THR A 13 -11.87 17.28 -35.90
CA THR A 13 -12.64 16.19 -35.28
C THR A 13 -11.92 14.84 -35.39
N ILE A 14 -11.32 14.51 -36.53
CA ILE A 14 -10.50 13.29 -36.69
C ILE A 14 -9.29 13.31 -35.74
N LEU A 15 -8.59 14.44 -35.63
CA LEU A 15 -7.46 14.59 -34.69
C LEU A 15 -7.89 14.50 -33.22
N TRP A 16 -9.08 14.98 -32.88
CA TRP A 16 -9.63 14.86 -31.54
C TRP A 16 -10.04 13.42 -31.22
N ILE A 17 -10.67 12.72 -32.17
CA ILE A 17 -11.00 11.29 -32.05
C ILE A 17 -9.73 10.45 -31.96
N SER A 18 -8.67 10.76 -32.72
CA SER A 18 -7.41 10.01 -32.63
C SER A 18 -6.69 10.26 -31.31
N ARG A 19 -6.65 11.50 -30.80
CA ARG A 19 -6.10 11.79 -29.46
C ARG A 19 -6.89 11.12 -28.34
N THR A 20 -8.22 11.11 -28.42
CA THR A 20 -9.06 10.43 -27.43
C THR A 20 -8.94 8.91 -27.55
N ALA A 21 -8.88 8.34 -28.75
CA ALA A 21 -8.65 6.91 -28.97
C ALA A 21 -7.26 6.49 -28.48
N VAL A 22 -6.20 7.29 -28.70
CA VAL A 22 -4.87 7.05 -28.14
C VAL A 22 -4.91 7.14 -26.62
N ALA A 23 -5.56 8.15 -26.03
CA ALA A 23 -5.71 8.26 -24.58
C ALA A 23 -6.53 7.10 -23.98
N VAL A 24 -7.57 6.64 -24.67
CA VAL A 24 -8.40 5.48 -24.30
C VAL A 24 -7.61 4.19 -24.45
N LEU A 25 -6.80 4.01 -25.50
CA LEU A 25 -5.92 2.85 -25.67
C LEU A 25 -4.78 2.84 -24.64
N PHE A 26 -4.25 4.01 -24.29
CA PHE A 26 -3.28 4.13 -23.19
C PHE A 26 -3.92 3.86 -21.83
N ARG A 27 -5.19 4.26 -21.61
CA ARG A 27 -5.98 3.81 -20.45
C ARG A 27 -6.22 2.30 -20.47
N LYS A 28 -6.57 1.73 -21.63
CA LYS A 28 -6.82 0.29 -21.80
C LYS A 28 -5.59 -0.55 -21.52
N LYS A 29 -4.39 -0.06 -21.85
CA LYS A 29 -3.14 -0.74 -21.50
C LYS A 29 -2.86 -0.73 -19.99
N HIS A 30 -3.45 0.20 -19.24
CA HIS A 30 -3.43 0.22 -17.79
C HIS A 30 -4.60 -0.56 -17.14
N GLU A 31 -5.68 -0.84 -17.88
CA GLU A 31 -6.81 -1.65 -17.42
C GLU A 31 -6.64 -3.16 -17.64
N LEU A 32 -5.60 -3.61 -18.34
CA LEU A 32 -5.43 -5.02 -18.72
C LEU A 32 -4.98 -5.98 -17.59
N ILE A 33 -5.23 -5.66 -16.31
CA ILE A 33 -5.19 -6.65 -15.21
C ILE A 33 -6.35 -6.40 -14.20
N MET A 34 -7.51 -7.01 -14.55
CA MET A 34 -8.62 -7.56 -13.74
C MET A 34 -9.74 -6.61 -13.19
N PRO A 35 -11.04 -6.98 -13.30
CA PRO A 35 -12.14 -6.00 -13.39
C PRO A 35 -12.93 -5.64 -12.12
N ASP A 36 -12.90 -6.36 -10.98
CA ASP A 36 -13.80 -6.01 -9.84
C ASP A 36 -13.12 -5.63 -8.53
N MET A 37 -11.78 -5.46 -8.53
CA MET A 37 -11.07 -4.90 -7.37
C MET A 37 -10.13 -3.78 -7.83
N PRO A 38 -10.26 -2.55 -7.29
CA PRO A 38 -9.32 -1.50 -7.64
C PRO A 38 -7.92 -1.95 -7.24
N CYS A 39 -6.99 -1.98 -8.19
CA CYS A 39 -5.58 -2.20 -7.89
C CYS A 39 -5.05 -1.05 -7.02
N TYR A 40 -5.14 -1.19 -5.70
CA TYR A 40 -4.79 -0.13 -4.74
C TYR A 40 -3.36 0.36 -4.94
N ILE A 41 -2.44 -0.56 -5.24
CA ILE A 41 -1.03 -0.24 -5.49
C ILE A 41 -0.85 0.49 -6.83
N CYS A 42 -1.64 0.17 -7.86
CA CYS A 42 -1.64 0.89 -9.13
C CYS A 42 -2.15 2.33 -8.96
N THR A 43 -3.19 2.54 -8.16
CA THR A 43 -3.65 3.90 -7.81
C THR A 43 -2.58 4.67 -7.04
N ALA A 44 -1.86 4.01 -6.13
CA ALA A 44 -0.76 4.63 -5.39
C ALA A 44 0.42 4.99 -6.31
N GLU A 45 0.78 4.11 -7.23
CA GLU A 45 1.77 4.37 -8.29
C GLU A 45 1.36 5.59 -9.12
N LEU A 46 0.10 5.68 -9.56
CA LEU A 46 -0.39 6.83 -10.34
C LEU A 46 -0.30 8.14 -9.55
N LYS A 47 -0.68 8.12 -8.26
CA LYS A 47 -0.55 9.29 -7.38
C LYS A 47 0.91 9.71 -7.23
N LEU A 48 1.83 8.76 -7.11
CA LEU A 48 3.26 9.05 -7.07
C LEU A 48 3.80 9.57 -8.40
N LYS A 49 3.32 9.06 -9.54
CA LYS A 49 3.68 9.57 -10.88
C LYS A 49 3.28 11.04 -11.06
N ASN A 50 2.13 11.42 -10.51
CA ASN A 50 1.67 12.82 -10.52
C ASN A 50 2.43 13.70 -9.52
N SER A 51 3.31 13.13 -8.69
CA SER A 51 4.24 13.85 -7.82
C SER A 51 5.66 13.79 -8.39
N ASN A 52 6.47 14.83 -8.24
CA ASN A 52 7.86 14.86 -8.73
C ASN A 52 8.80 13.81 -8.08
N ARG A 53 8.29 12.90 -7.24
CA ARG A 53 9.07 11.86 -6.53
C ARG A 53 9.57 10.73 -7.42
N ARG A 54 9.01 10.55 -8.64
CA ARG A 54 9.42 9.48 -9.56
C ARG A 54 10.86 9.62 -10.06
N VAL A 55 11.31 10.86 -10.26
CA VAL A 55 12.60 11.21 -10.89
C VAL A 55 13.77 10.47 -10.23
N ILE A 56 13.74 10.32 -8.90
CA ILE A 56 14.82 9.68 -8.13
C ILE A 56 14.91 8.17 -8.39
N ILE A 57 13.76 7.48 -8.46
CA ILE A 57 13.74 6.02 -8.65
C ILE A 57 14.18 5.67 -10.07
N GLU A 58 13.72 6.43 -11.06
CA GLU A 58 14.07 6.16 -12.46
C GLU A 58 15.55 6.43 -12.74
N HIS A 59 16.11 7.49 -12.16
CA HIS A 59 17.51 7.81 -12.32
C HIS A 59 18.42 6.67 -11.82
N ASN A 60 18.19 6.19 -10.60
CA ASN A 60 18.98 5.07 -10.03
C ASN A 60 18.89 3.78 -10.86
N GLU A 61 17.73 3.49 -11.45
CA GLU A 61 17.54 2.28 -12.25
C GLU A 61 18.11 2.46 -13.68
N GLN A 62 18.13 3.68 -14.23
CA GLN A 62 18.84 3.99 -15.48
C GLN A 62 20.35 3.81 -15.33
N THR A 63 20.93 4.24 -14.21
CA THR A 63 22.37 4.03 -13.92
C THR A 63 22.73 2.55 -13.89
N LYS A 64 21.92 1.72 -13.23
CA LYS A 64 22.13 0.26 -13.20
C LYS A 64 22.05 -0.40 -14.59
N LEU A 65 21.17 0.09 -15.45
CA LEU A 65 21.06 -0.42 -16.82
C LEU A 65 22.32 -0.11 -17.64
N ALA A 66 22.95 1.04 -17.43
CA ALA A 66 24.23 1.37 -18.05
C ALA A 66 25.36 0.46 -17.52
N GLU A 67 25.42 0.26 -16.20
CA GLU A 67 26.42 -0.64 -15.57
C GLU A 67 26.28 -2.11 -16.01
N ASP A 68 25.07 -2.56 -16.35
CA ASP A 68 24.83 -3.93 -16.80
C ASP A 68 25.55 -4.24 -18.13
N GLU A 69 25.88 -3.24 -18.94
CA GLU A 69 26.61 -3.46 -20.20
C GLU A 69 28.05 -3.92 -19.97
N ASP A 70 28.68 -3.48 -18.88
CA ASP A 70 30.05 -3.88 -18.53
C ASP A 70 30.12 -5.20 -17.74
N LYS A 71 28.97 -5.73 -17.31
CA LYS A 71 28.89 -6.95 -16.49
C LYS A 71 28.73 -8.22 -17.34
N CYS A 72 29.18 -9.33 -16.76
CA CYS A 72 28.86 -10.67 -17.28
C CYS A 72 27.35 -10.95 -17.18
N GLU A 73 26.75 -11.57 -18.20
CA GLU A 73 25.31 -11.90 -18.19
C GLU A 73 24.90 -12.75 -16.98
N ALA A 74 25.78 -13.67 -16.56
CA ALA A 74 25.52 -14.53 -15.41
C ALA A 74 25.52 -13.75 -14.08
N ALA A 75 26.26 -12.66 -13.98
CA ALA A 75 26.23 -11.76 -12.83
C ALA A 75 24.92 -10.97 -12.79
N VAL A 76 24.51 -10.37 -13.91
CA VAL A 76 23.24 -9.64 -14.03
C VAL A 76 22.05 -10.54 -13.66
N VAL A 77 22.01 -11.78 -14.17
CA VAL A 77 20.94 -12.75 -13.85
C VAL A 77 20.91 -13.08 -12.35
N ARG A 78 22.06 -13.24 -11.70
CA ARG A 78 22.14 -13.46 -10.23
C ARG A 78 21.67 -12.24 -9.45
N GLU A 79 22.10 -11.03 -9.81
CA GLU A 79 21.66 -9.80 -9.15
C GLU A 79 20.15 -9.61 -9.23
N VAL A 80 19.53 -9.91 -10.38
CA VAL A 80 18.07 -9.84 -10.53
C VAL A 80 17.38 -10.92 -9.70
N GLU A 81 17.95 -12.13 -9.63
CA GLU A 81 17.44 -13.20 -8.79
C GLU A 81 17.44 -12.82 -7.31
N ASP A 82 18.56 -12.29 -6.81
CA ASP A 82 18.72 -11.86 -5.43
C ASP A 82 17.78 -10.69 -5.11
N ALA A 83 17.66 -9.72 -6.03
CA ALA A 83 16.70 -8.64 -5.90
C ALA A 83 15.26 -9.18 -5.78
N LEU A 84 14.84 -10.13 -6.64
CA LEU A 84 13.51 -10.72 -6.59
C LEU A 84 13.27 -11.49 -5.28
N LYS A 85 14.26 -12.22 -4.76
CA LYS A 85 14.18 -12.90 -3.45
C LYS A 85 14.01 -11.90 -2.31
N MET A 86 14.79 -10.82 -2.31
CA MET A 86 14.69 -9.75 -1.30
C MET A 86 13.40 -8.94 -1.40
N MET A 87 12.73 -8.93 -2.55
CA MET A 87 11.46 -8.22 -2.76
C MET A 87 10.23 -9.01 -2.31
N GLN A 88 10.36 -10.30 -2.02
CA GLN A 88 9.25 -11.10 -1.49
C GLN A 88 8.85 -10.63 -0.08
N PRO A 89 7.55 -10.45 0.22
CA PRO A 89 7.09 -10.00 1.54
C PRO A 89 7.69 -10.75 2.72
N GLU A 90 7.90 -12.06 2.58
CA GLU A 90 8.49 -12.89 3.62
C GLU A 90 9.91 -12.43 4.05
N SER A 91 10.62 -11.72 3.18
CA SER A 91 11.99 -11.23 3.42
C SER A 91 12.07 -9.89 4.15
N TRP A 92 10.96 -9.13 4.23
CA TRP A 92 11.00 -7.74 4.75
C TRP A 92 9.78 -7.33 5.56
N GLN A 93 8.68 -8.07 5.50
CA GLN A 93 7.44 -7.71 6.18
C GLN A 93 7.66 -7.71 7.70
N ASN A 94 7.40 -6.56 8.32
CA ASN A 94 7.45 -6.43 9.76
C ASN A 94 6.13 -6.95 10.37
N THR A 95 6.24 -8.03 11.14
CA THR A 95 5.14 -8.73 11.81
C THR A 95 5.29 -8.75 13.33
N ALA A 96 6.06 -7.81 13.90
CA ALA A 96 6.37 -7.76 15.33
C ALA A 96 5.11 -7.64 16.22
N ILE A 97 4.09 -6.90 15.75
CA ILE A 97 2.78 -6.82 16.41
C ILE A 97 1.76 -7.58 15.56
N ASP A 98 1.11 -8.58 16.18
CA ASP A 98 -0.04 -9.27 15.61
C ASP A 98 -1.29 -8.36 15.68
N GLY A 99 -1.71 -7.88 14.51
CA GLY A 99 -2.90 -7.05 14.36
C GLY A 99 -4.20 -7.72 14.79
N SER A 100 -4.31 -9.04 14.62
CA SER A 100 -5.51 -9.80 15.02
C SER A 100 -5.60 -9.92 16.54
N ALA A 101 -4.49 -10.21 17.22
CA ALA A 101 -4.41 -10.14 18.68
C ALA A 101 -4.71 -8.73 19.20
N LEU A 102 -4.11 -7.69 18.62
CA LEU A 102 -4.34 -6.31 19.05
C LEU A 102 -5.80 -5.86 18.90
N LYS A 103 -6.49 -6.29 17.83
CA LYS A 103 -7.94 -6.07 17.66
C LYS A 103 -8.75 -6.76 18.75
N ARG A 104 -8.47 -8.04 19.04
CA ARG A 104 -9.14 -8.79 20.12
C ARG A 104 -8.91 -8.14 21.48
N ASP A 105 -7.67 -7.76 21.80
CA ASP A 105 -7.31 -7.06 23.04
C ASP A 105 -8.10 -5.75 23.18
N THR A 106 -8.26 -5.02 22.06
CA THR A 106 -8.99 -3.75 22.02
C THR A 106 -10.48 -3.94 22.27
N GLU A 107 -11.11 -4.90 21.58
CA GLU A 107 -12.53 -5.19 21.81
C GLU A 107 -12.77 -5.70 23.23
N LYS A 108 -11.87 -6.54 23.76
CA LYS A 108 -11.93 -6.97 25.16
C LYS A 108 -11.87 -5.79 26.12
N PHE A 109 -10.91 -4.89 25.94
CA PHE A 109 -10.78 -3.68 26.77
C PHE A 109 -12.00 -2.75 26.68
N LEU A 110 -12.59 -2.60 25.50
CA LEU A 110 -13.76 -1.74 25.29
C LEU A 110 -15.07 -2.34 25.81
N ASN A 111 -15.19 -3.67 25.82
CA ASN A 111 -16.40 -4.40 26.23
C ASN A 111 -16.33 -4.97 27.66
N GLU A 112 -15.16 -5.08 28.28
CA GLU A 112 -15.02 -5.48 29.69
C GLU A 112 -15.86 -4.54 30.58
N ASP A 113 -16.46 -5.09 31.64
CA ASP A 113 -17.14 -4.25 32.63
C ASP A 113 -16.11 -3.35 33.31
N GLN A 114 -16.00 -2.13 32.78
CA GLN A 114 -15.04 -1.15 33.23
C GLN A 114 -15.30 -0.73 34.69
N ASN A 115 -16.42 -1.12 35.30
CA ASN A 115 -16.80 -0.78 36.66
C ASN A 115 -15.80 -1.19 37.73
N SER A 116 -14.99 -2.22 37.48
CA SER A 116 -13.99 -2.72 38.42
C SER A 116 -12.74 -1.83 38.54
N LEU A 117 -12.42 -1.04 37.50
CA LEU A 117 -11.20 -0.24 37.46
C LEU A 117 -11.42 1.17 37.98
N SER A 118 -10.43 1.75 38.66
CA SER A 118 -10.42 3.19 38.91
C SER A 118 -10.28 3.99 37.60
N ILE A 119 -10.57 5.29 37.63
CA ILE A 119 -10.40 6.14 36.43
C ILE A 119 -8.91 6.25 36.04
N GLU A 120 -8.01 6.26 37.03
CA GLU A 120 -6.56 6.30 36.82
C GLU A 120 -6.06 5.00 36.17
N GLU A 121 -6.52 3.84 36.65
CA GLU A 121 -6.18 2.53 36.07
C GLU A 121 -6.72 2.39 34.64
N PHE A 122 -7.96 2.83 34.42
CA PHE A 122 -8.57 2.85 33.10
C PHE A 122 -7.74 3.69 32.12
N ARG A 123 -7.36 4.91 32.52
CA ARG A 123 -6.51 5.80 31.72
C ARG A 123 -5.12 5.20 31.45
N LYS A 124 -4.51 4.55 32.44
CA LYS A 124 -3.21 3.87 32.28
C LYS A 124 -3.30 2.73 31.26
N LYS A 125 -4.31 1.85 31.38
CA LYS A 125 -4.54 0.76 30.41
C LYS A 125 -4.82 1.30 29.01
N LEU A 126 -5.63 2.35 28.89
CA LEU A 126 -5.93 3.01 27.62
C LEU A 126 -4.66 3.63 26.98
N ALA A 127 -3.79 4.24 27.77
CA ALA A 127 -2.53 4.79 27.30
C ALA A 127 -1.60 3.71 26.74
N ILE A 128 -1.49 2.57 27.45
CA ILE A 128 -0.73 1.40 26.98
C ILE A 128 -1.30 0.88 25.66
N LEU A 129 -2.62 0.71 25.58
CA LEU A 129 -3.29 0.23 24.37
C LEU A 129 -3.10 1.20 23.20
N SER A 130 -3.22 2.51 23.44
CA SER A 130 -2.98 3.55 22.44
C SER A 130 -1.54 3.53 21.91
N ALA A 131 -0.56 3.35 22.81
CA ALA A 131 0.84 3.24 22.41
C ALA A 131 1.12 1.96 21.58
N ARG A 132 0.45 0.84 21.87
CA ARG A 132 0.52 -0.38 21.05
C ARG A 132 -0.06 -0.14 19.64
N TRP A 133 -1.19 0.55 19.55
CA TRP A 133 -1.78 0.94 18.26
C TRP A 133 -0.88 1.86 17.46
N GLU A 134 -0.24 2.84 18.09
CA GLU A 134 0.72 3.74 17.41
C GLU A 134 1.89 2.96 16.80
N LYS A 135 2.50 2.05 17.57
CA LYS A 135 3.57 1.17 17.05
C LYS A 135 3.08 0.29 15.90
N TYR A 136 1.87 -0.25 16.00
CA TYR A 136 1.29 -1.08 14.95
C TYR A 136 1.02 -0.28 13.67
N ARG A 137 0.65 1.00 13.78
CA ARG A 137 0.46 1.89 12.64
C ARG A 137 1.78 2.17 11.91
N ILE A 138 2.85 2.44 12.65
CA ILE A 138 4.20 2.58 12.08
C ILE A 138 4.60 1.30 11.33
N GLN A 139 4.33 0.11 11.91
CA GLN A 139 4.57 -1.18 11.25
C GLN A 139 3.77 -1.34 9.94
N GLN A 140 2.48 -1.00 9.94
CA GLN A 140 1.64 -1.05 8.74
C GLN A 140 2.12 -0.09 7.65
N ASP A 141 2.45 1.15 8.02
CA ASP A 141 2.92 2.15 7.07
C ASP A 141 4.27 1.73 6.48
N PHE A 142 5.20 1.21 7.31
CA PHE A 142 6.43 0.62 6.82
C PHE A 142 6.17 -0.48 5.80
N ASN A 143 5.30 -1.44 6.11
CA ASN A 143 5.00 -2.54 5.20
C ASN A 143 4.37 -2.06 3.88
N LYS A 144 3.42 -1.13 3.97
CA LYS A 144 2.74 -0.54 2.82
C LYS A 144 3.69 0.26 1.92
N TRP A 145 4.57 1.07 2.50
CA TRP A 145 5.56 1.84 1.76
C TRP A 145 6.63 0.96 1.14
N THR A 146 7.09 -0.08 1.85
CA THR A 146 8.05 -1.05 1.33
C THR A 146 7.48 -1.83 0.15
N ALA A 147 6.22 -2.30 0.24
CA ALA A 147 5.52 -2.95 -0.87
C ALA A 147 5.46 -2.03 -2.11
N LEU A 148 5.08 -0.76 -1.94
CA LEU A 148 5.02 0.21 -3.02
C LEU A 148 6.40 0.50 -3.61
N ARG A 149 7.43 0.66 -2.78
CA ARG A 149 8.81 0.86 -3.23
C ARG A 149 9.26 -0.30 -4.10
N TYR A 150 9.03 -1.54 -3.69
CA TYR A 150 9.39 -2.71 -4.50
C TYR A 150 8.55 -2.83 -5.78
N TRP A 151 7.26 -2.51 -5.71
CA TRP A 151 6.40 -2.47 -6.90
C TRP A 151 6.96 -1.55 -7.99
N LEU A 152 7.43 -0.36 -7.60
CA LEU A 152 8.01 0.62 -8.53
C LEU A 152 9.33 0.16 -9.16
N ARG A 153 10.03 -0.83 -8.59
CA ARG A 153 11.27 -1.40 -9.15
C ARG A 153 11.03 -2.51 -10.17
N LEU A 154 9.85 -3.14 -10.15
CA LEU A 154 9.53 -4.26 -11.06
C LEU A 154 9.74 -3.93 -12.54
N PRO A 155 9.36 -2.72 -13.06
CA PRO A 155 9.59 -2.39 -14.46
C PRO A 155 11.07 -2.38 -14.85
N ALA A 156 11.95 -1.86 -13.98
CA ALA A 156 13.39 -1.83 -14.21
C ALA A 156 13.98 -3.24 -14.26
N LEU A 157 13.63 -4.10 -13.30
CA LEU A 157 14.06 -5.50 -13.32
C LEU A 157 13.56 -6.25 -14.55
N ARG A 158 12.33 -5.98 -14.99
CA ARG A 158 11.80 -6.54 -16.24
C ARG A 158 12.62 -6.08 -17.44
N HIS A 159 13.00 -4.82 -17.50
CA HIS A 159 13.83 -4.28 -18.58
C HIS A 159 15.21 -4.94 -18.62
N ARG A 160 15.86 -5.12 -17.46
CA ARG A 160 17.14 -5.86 -17.34
C ARG A 160 17.05 -7.26 -17.95
N LEU A 161 15.94 -7.97 -17.71
CA LEU A 161 15.69 -9.32 -18.24
C LEU A 161 15.35 -9.37 -19.75
N GLN A 162 15.06 -8.23 -20.38
CA GLN A 162 14.74 -8.15 -21.82
C GLN A 162 15.97 -7.91 -22.71
N SER A 163 17.16 -7.76 -22.12
CA SER A 163 18.40 -7.60 -22.87
C SER A 163 18.63 -8.79 -23.82
N ARG A 164 18.95 -8.48 -25.08
CA ARG A 164 19.25 -9.50 -26.11
C ARG A 164 20.42 -10.39 -25.72
N ARG A 165 21.37 -9.87 -24.92
CA ARG A 165 22.56 -10.58 -24.45
C ARG A 165 22.20 -11.81 -23.59
N LEU A 166 21.11 -11.71 -22.83
CA LEU A 166 20.67 -12.77 -21.92
C LEU A 166 20.03 -13.98 -22.63
N ARG A 167 19.90 -13.98 -23.97
CA ARG A 167 19.35 -15.10 -24.74
C ARG A 167 20.04 -16.42 -24.46
N ARG A 168 21.36 -16.41 -24.20
CA ARG A 168 22.15 -17.61 -23.85
C ARG A 168 21.73 -18.23 -22.52
N LEU A 169 21.10 -17.46 -21.64
CA LEU A 169 20.62 -17.89 -20.32
C LEU A 169 19.08 -18.01 -20.30
N SER A 170 18.47 -18.38 -21.44
CA SER A 170 17.02 -18.39 -21.64
C SER A 170 16.22 -19.10 -20.54
N HIS A 171 16.67 -20.28 -20.08
CA HIS A 171 16.01 -21.02 -19.00
C HIS A 171 16.00 -20.23 -17.68
N ARG A 172 17.14 -19.63 -17.30
CA ARG A 172 17.26 -18.80 -16.09
C ARG A 172 16.43 -17.53 -16.21
N VAL A 173 16.43 -16.88 -17.38
CA VAL A 173 15.61 -15.70 -17.66
C VAL A 173 14.12 -16.04 -17.55
N LYS A 174 13.67 -17.19 -18.10
CA LYS A 174 12.28 -17.64 -17.98
C LYS A 174 11.89 -17.90 -16.52
N HIS A 175 12.76 -18.53 -15.74
CA HIS A 175 12.57 -18.70 -14.31
C HIS A 175 12.43 -17.35 -13.57
N LEU A 176 13.30 -16.37 -13.88
CA LEU A 176 13.22 -15.04 -13.30
C LEU A 176 11.97 -14.27 -13.71
N GLN A 177 11.50 -14.42 -14.95
CA GLN A 177 10.23 -13.85 -15.39
C GLN A 177 9.04 -14.44 -14.59
N ASN A 178 9.05 -15.74 -14.32
CA ASN A 178 8.05 -16.37 -13.45
C ASN A 178 8.11 -15.82 -12.03
N MET A 179 9.31 -15.70 -11.44
CA MET A 179 9.50 -15.07 -10.13
C MET A 179 9.00 -13.64 -10.11
N LEU A 180 9.27 -12.85 -11.15
CA LEU A 180 8.77 -11.48 -11.27
C LEU A 180 7.25 -11.42 -11.23
N GLN A 181 6.54 -12.35 -11.89
CA GLN A 181 5.07 -12.43 -11.82
C GLN A 181 4.55 -12.86 -10.44
N ILE A 182 5.27 -13.74 -9.75
CA ILE A 182 4.95 -14.16 -8.38
C ILE A 182 5.12 -12.97 -7.42
N VAL A 183 6.28 -12.32 -7.45
CA VAL A 183 6.59 -11.13 -6.63
C VAL A 183 5.57 -10.03 -6.89
N ARG A 184 5.22 -9.78 -8.16
CA ARG A 184 4.19 -8.79 -8.52
C ARG A 184 2.86 -9.05 -7.82
N ARG A 185 2.37 -10.30 -7.85
CA ARG A 185 1.11 -10.67 -7.18
C ARG A 185 1.22 -10.52 -5.67
N LYS A 186 2.27 -11.06 -5.05
CA LYS A 186 2.51 -10.93 -3.61
C LYS A 186 2.55 -9.47 -3.14
N LEU A 187 3.19 -8.58 -3.90
CA LEU A 187 3.23 -7.15 -3.59
C LEU A 187 1.86 -6.48 -3.70
N GLN A 188 1.08 -6.84 -4.72
CA GLN A 188 -0.30 -6.36 -4.88
C GLN A 188 -1.18 -6.78 -3.70
N ASP A 189 -1.11 -8.04 -3.31
CA ASP A 189 -1.90 -8.61 -2.21
C ASP A 189 -1.49 -7.99 -0.87
N ALA A 190 -0.18 -7.93 -0.59
CA ALA A 190 0.34 -7.32 0.64
C ALA A 190 -0.10 -5.86 0.76
N TYR A 191 0.04 -5.07 -0.31
CA TYR A 191 -0.38 -3.66 -0.29
C TYR A 191 -1.89 -3.52 -0.09
N ALA A 192 -2.70 -4.40 -0.71
CA ALA A 192 -4.14 -4.39 -0.56
C ALA A 192 -4.56 -4.63 0.90
N VAL A 193 -3.97 -5.63 1.57
CA VAL A 193 -4.23 -5.93 2.99
C VAL A 193 -4.00 -4.69 3.87
N PHE A 194 -2.82 -4.08 3.78
CA PHE A 194 -2.50 -2.89 4.59
C PHE A 194 -3.31 -1.65 4.19
N HIS A 195 -3.69 -1.53 2.91
CA HIS A 195 -4.55 -0.43 2.46
C HIS A 195 -5.97 -0.53 3.03
N LEU A 196 -6.56 -1.73 2.98
CA LEU A 196 -7.89 -2.00 3.51
C LEU A 196 -7.94 -1.84 5.02
N GLU A 197 -6.87 -2.21 5.71
CA GLU A 197 -6.78 -2.05 7.16
C GLU A 197 -6.86 -0.59 7.60
N GLY A 198 -6.31 0.33 6.82
CA GLY A 198 -6.46 1.77 7.03
C GLY A 198 -7.91 2.29 6.91
N LYS A 199 -8.82 1.51 6.30
CA LYS A 199 -10.27 1.81 6.20
C LYS A 199 -11.12 1.08 7.24
N SER A 200 -10.52 0.17 8.00
CA SER A 200 -11.20 -0.65 9.01
C SER A 200 -11.80 0.19 10.16
N PRO A 201 -12.64 -0.40 11.02
CA PRO A 201 -13.08 0.23 12.28
C PRO A 201 -11.93 0.62 13.22
N TYR A 202 -10.74 0.07 12.98
CA TYR A 202 -9.50 0.34 13.70
C TYR A 202 -8.62 1.37 12.99
N SER A 203 -9.17 2.15 12.06
CA SER A 203 -8.46 3.33 11.56
C SER A 203 -8.23 4.32 12.70
N GLU A 204 -7.09 5.00 12.70
CA GLU A 204 -6.67 5.90 13.78
C GLU A 204 -7.77 6.87 14.23
N THR A 205 -8.44 7.54 13.30
CA THR A 205 -9.53 8.47 13.62
C THR A 205 -10.72 7.77 14.29
N LYS A 206 -11.11 6.59 13.81
CA LYS A 206 -12.23 5.83 14.39
C LYS A 206 -11.85 5.29 15.77
N LEU A 207 -10.63 4.78 15.92
CA LEU A 207 -10.11 4.28 17.19
C LEU A 207 -10.02 5.38 18.25
N ARG A 208 -9.48 6.56 17.88
CA ARG A 208 -9.45 7.73 18.78
C ARG A 208 -10.84 8.13 19.24
N ARG A 209 -11.84 8.14 18.34
CA ARG A 209 -13.24 8.42 18.71
C ARG A 209 -13.78 7.37 19.68
N ARG A 210 -13.57 6.07 19.41
CA ARG A 210 -14.01 4.98 20.30
C ARG A 210 -13.37 5.09 21.68
N PHE A 211 -12.08 5.42 21.74
CA PHE A 211 -11.36 5.65 22.99
C PHE A 211 -11.89 6.85 23.76
N ALA A 212 -12.15 7.98 23.09
CA ALA A 212 -12.76 9.15 23.71
C ALA A 212 -14.15 8.82 24.28
N SER A 213 -15.00 8.15 23.50
CA SER A 213 -16.33 7.71 23.96
C SER A 213 -16.27 6.77 25.17
N ALA A 214 -15.26 5.88 25.23
CA ALA A 214 -15.07 5.00 26.37
C ALA A 214 -14.68 5.79 27.65
N VAL A 215 -13.81 6.80 27.52
CA VAL A 215 -13.48 7.71 28.63
C VAL A 215 -14.69 8.49 29.10
N ASP A 216 -15.47 9.06 28.18
CA ASP A 216 -16.68 9.83 28.51
C ASP A 216 -17.72 8.97 29.22
N HIS A 217 -17.95 7.76 28.72
CA HIS A 217 -18.84 6.78 29.34
C HIS A 217 -18.39 6.45 30.78
N LYS A 218 -17.09 6.20 30.99
CA LYS A 218 -16.53 5.93 32.32
C LYS A 218 -16.70 7.10 33.27
N LEU A 219 -16.50 8.34 32.81
CA LEU A 219 -16.69 9.56 33.61
C LEU A 219 -18.17 9.78 33.99
N LEU A 220 -19.10 9.59 33.04
CA LEU A 220 -20.53 9.69 33.29
C LEU A 220 -21.00 8.65 34.32
N HIS A 221 -20.50 7.42 34.22
CA HIS A 221 -20.83 6.36 35.14
C HIS A 221 -20.33 6.65 36.57
N ILE A 222 -19.11 7.17 36.73
CA ILE A 222 -18.58 7.61 38.03
C ILE A 222 -19.48 8.72 38.61
N ARG A 223 -19.85 9.73 37.81
CA ARG A 223 -20.77 10.80 38.27
C ARG A 223 -22.09 10.23 38.77
N ARG A 224 -22.74 9.34 38.01
CA ARG A 224 -24.01 8.70 38.42
C ARG A 224 -23.91 7.94 39.74
N ARG A 225 -22.80 7.25 40.01
CA ARG A 225 -22.57 6.58 41.31
C ARG A 225 -22.48 7.57 42.47
N HIS A 226 -21.89 8.74 42.26
CA HIS A 226 -21.77 9.79 43.29
C HIS A 226 -23.07 10.60 43.46
N SER A 227 -23.95 10.61 42.45
CA SER A 227 -25.25 11.30 42.49
C SER A 227 -26.38 10.46 43.11
N SER A 228 -26.12 9.24 43.59
CA SER A 228 -27.18 8.43 44.18
C SER A 228 -27.68 9.11 45.47
N PRO A 229 -28.98 9.46 45.55
CA PRO A 229 -29.47 10.39 46.55
C PRO A 229 -29.40 9.77 47.94
N ARG A 230 -28.94 10.58 48.91
CA ARG A 230 -29.26 10.37 50.32
C ARG A 230 -30.77 10.12 50.40
N ARG A 231 -31.17 8.87 50.67
CA ARG A 231 -32.51 8.60 51.17
C ARG A 231 -32.58 9.32 52.50
N TYR A 232 -33.31 10.42 52.52
CA TYR A 232 -33.84 10.99 53.75
C TYR A 232 -34.68 9.90 54.42
N SER A 233 -34.26 9.49 55.61
CA SER A 233 -35.11 8.87 56.62
C SER A 233 -34.72 9.51 57.93
#